data_AF-A0A1E5USJ9-F1
#
_entry.id   AF-A0A1E5USJ9-F1
#
_cell.length_a   1.000
_cell.length_b   1.000
_cell.length_c   1.000
_cell.angle_alpha   90.00
_cell.angle_beta   90.00
_cell.angle_gamma   90.00
#
_symmetry.space_group_name_H-M   'P 1'
#
loop_
_entity.id
_entity.type
_entity.pdbx_description
1 polymer ?
#
loop_
_entity_poly.entity_id
_entity_poly.type
_entity_poly.pdbx_seq_one_letter_code
_entity_poly.pdbx_strand_id
1 'polypeptide(L)'
;LPDEAKASRQNLSYQRREVATKLSGYCAYLMSEAPELLPGNSVETKFIFDHAMYEARETLGSKLRKRDQLRKVLTSSRDAGTNTIFTRGLKLGAKLETIREGSLCWTLMAEFWLETILYVAPSDNATAHMERLARGGEFLTHV
;
A
#
# COMPACT_ATOMS: atom_id res chain seq x y z
N LEU A 1 27.79 -10.45 -23.34
CA LEU A 1 26.58 -11.05 -22.76
C LEU A 1 25.62 -9.96 -22.25
N PRO A 2 24.87 -9.27 -23.13
CA PRO A 2 23.89 -8.25 -22.75
C PRO A 2 22.54 -8.85 -22.30
N ASP A 3 22.19 -10.03 -22.83
CA ASP A 3 20.88 -10.66 -22.60
C ASP A 3 20.74 -11.29 -21.20
N GLU A 4 21.82 -11.83 -20.63
CA GLU A 4 21.82 -12.36 -19.26
C GLU A 4 21.63 -11.24 -18.22
N ALA A 5 22.29 -10.09 -18.41
CA ALA A 5 22.13 -8.93 -17.53
C ALA A 5 20.70 -8.36 -17.59
N LYS A 6 20.06 -8.41 -18.76
CA LYS A 6 18.67 -7.98 -18.95
C LYS A 6 17.67 -8.94 -18.28
N ALA A 7 17.89 -10.25 -18.41
CA ALA A 7 17.07 -11.27 -17.75
C ALA A 7 17.16 -11.17 -16.21
N SER A 8 18.36 -10.99 -15.67
CA SER A 8 18.58 -10.81 -14.22
C SER A 8 17.89 -9.54 -13.69
N ARG A 9 17.93 -8.42 -14.43
CA ARG A 9 17.23 -7.18 -14.05
C ARG A 9 15.70 -7.33 -14.10
N GLN A 10 15.17 -8.07 -15.06
CA GLN A 10 13.74 -8.33 -15.17
C GLN A 10 13.24 -9.23 -14.04
N ASN A 11 14.01 -10.25 -13.67
CA ASN A 11 13.71 -11.13 -12.54
C ASN A 11 13.65 -10.33 -11.22
N LEU A 12 14.66 -9.49 -10.97
CA LEU A 12 14.69 -8.63 -9.79
C LEU A 12 13.51 -7.65 -9.76
N SER A 13 13.16 -7.04 -10.90
CA SER A 13 12.00 -6.16 -10.99
C SER A 13 10.68 -6.87 -10.68
N TYR A 14 10.54 -8.14 -11.08
CA TYR A 14 9.36 -8.95 -10.77
C TYR A 14 9.26 -9.22 -9.27
N GLN A 15 10.37 -9.66 -8.66
CA GLN A 15 10.46 -9.90 -7.22
C GLN A 15 10.13 -8.64 -6.41
N ARG A 16 10.70 -7.48 -6.78
CA ARG A 16 10.42 -6.20 -6.09
C ARG A 16 8.94 -5.82 -6.19
N ARG A 17 8.33 -5.99 -7.36
CA ARG A 17 6.89 -5.76 -7.55
C ARG A 17 6.05 -6.68 -6.67
N GLU A 18 6.42 -7.95 -6.58
CA GLU A 18 5.73 -8.91 -5.73
C GLU A 18 5.81 -8.51 -4.26
N VAL A 19 7.02 -8.24 -3.76
CA VAL A 19 7.25 -7.76 -2.38
C VAL A 19 6.42 -6.51 -2.09
N ALA A 20 6.49 -5.48 -2.94
CA ALA A 20 5.71 -4.26 -2.77
C ALA A 20 4.19 -4.53 -2.70
N THR A 21 3.69 -5.41 -3.56
CA THR A 21 2.26 -5.74 -3.61
C THR A 21 1.82 -6.54 -2.37
N LYS A 22 2.64 -7.49 -1.93
CA LYS A 22 2.34 -8.31 -0.75
C LYS A 22 2.38 -7.49 0.54
N LEU A 23 3.41 -6.68 0.72
CA LEU A 23 3.55 -5.85 1.91
C LEU A 23 2.48 -4.75 1.98
N SER A 24 2.21 -4.04 0.87
CA SER A 24 1.09 -3.08 0.85
C SER A 24 -0.27 -3.71 1.13
N GLY A 25 -0.52 -4.91 0.58
CA GLY A 25 -1.73 -5.67 0.88
C GLY A 25 -1.81 -6.07 2.35
N TYR A 26 -0.69 -6.48 2.95
CA TYR A 26 -0.64 -6.79 4.37
C TYR A 26 -0.87 -5.55 5.25
N CYS A 27 -0.29 -4.39 4.92
CA CYS A 27 -0.58 -3.14 5.62
C CYS A 27 -2.07 -2.76 5.53
N ALA A 28 -2.71 -2.93 4.36
CA ALA A 28 -4.13 -2.71 4.21
C ALA A 28 -4.97 -3.67 5.07
N TYR A 29 -4.58 -4.94 5.12
CA TYR A 29 -5.19 -5.92 6.03
C TYR A 29 -5.03 -5.52 7.50
N LEU A 30 -3.85 -5.07 7.93
CA LEU A 30 -3.64 -4.61 9.30
C LEU A 30 -4.57 -3.43 9.62
N MET A 31 -4.67 -2.44 8.74
CA MET A 31 -5.57 -1.29 8.93
C MET A 31 -7.05 -1.69 9.01
N SER A 32 -7.47 -2.78 8.37
CA SER A 32 -8.86 -3.22 8.39
C SER A 32 -9.17 -4.21 9.52
N GLU A 33 -8.33 -5.22 9.73
CA GLU A 33 -8.61 -6.38 10.59
C GLU A 33 -7.81 -6.42 11.89
N ALA A 34 -6.67 -5.73 11.96
CA ALA A 34 -5.81 -5.72 13.14
C ALA A 34 -5.19 -4.34 13.43
N PRO A 35 -5.98 -3.24 13.43
CA PRO A 35 -5.44 -1.89 13.58
C PRO A 35 -4.80 -1.66 14.95
N GLU A 36 -5.13 -2.48 15.94
CA GLU A 36 -4.51 -2.48 17.28
C GLU A 36 -3.03 -2.88 17.28
N LEU A 37 -2.55 -3.50 16.21
CA LEU A 37 -1.13 -3.81 16.02
C LEU A 37 -0.35 -2.64 15.43
N LEU A 38 -1.04 -1.64 14.86
CA LEU A 38 -0.39 -0.48 14.29
C LEU A 38 -0.16 0.58 15.38
N PRO A 39 0.93 1.35 15.28
CA PRO A 39 1.20 2.43 16.23
C PRO A 39 0.11 3.51 16.16
N GLY A 40 -0.19 4.11 17.31
CA GLY A 40 -1.18 5.18 17.42
C GLY A 40 -2.60 4.69 17.70
N ASN A 41 -3.61 5.47 17.27
CA ASN A 41 -5.01 5.19 17.61
C ASN A 41 -5.63 4.22 16.58
N SER A 42 -5.99 3.01 17.04
CA SER A 42 -6.57 1.97 16.19
C SER A 42 -7.96 2.32 15.65
N VAL A 43 -8.78 3.03 16.42
CA VAL A 43 -10.11 3.50 15.99
C VAL A 43 -9.98 4.54 14.89
N GLU A 44 -9.06 5.50 15.06
CA GLU A 44 -8.78 6.51 14.04
C GLU A 44 -8.20 5.88 12.77
N THR A 45 -7.25 4.96 12.91
CA THR A 45 -6.65 4.23 11.79
C THR A 45 -7.72 3.50 10.96
N LYS A 46 -8.59 2.74 11.62
CA LYS A 46 -9.68 2.02 10.95
C LYS A 46 -10.67 2.99 10.30
N PHE A 47 -11.06 4.05 11.00
CA PHE A 47 -11.97 5.07 10.48
C PHE A 47 -11.42 5.75 9.21
N ILE A 48 -10.15 6.16 9.24
CA ILE A 48 -9.47 6.78 8.10
C ILE A 48 -9.40 5.80 6.91
N PHE A 49 -9.06 4.54 7.18
CA PHE A 49 -9.00 3.49 6.15
C PHE A 49 -10.38 3.26 5.52
N ASP A 50 -11.42 3.07 6.34
CA ASP A 50 -12.79 2.84 5.87
C ASP A 50 -13.32 4.05 5.08
N HIS A 51 -13.01 5.27 5.53
CA HIS A 51 -13.36 6.49 4.80
C HIS A 51 -12.67 6.56 3.44
N ALA A 52 -11.36 6.28 3.37
CA ALA A 52 -10.63 6.24 2.11
C ALA A 52 -11.16 5.16 1.15
N MET A 53 -11.56 4.00 1.69
CA MET A 53 -12.18 2.91 0.92
C MET A 53 -13.58 3.29 0.42
N TYR A 54 -14.37 4.00 1.23
CA TYR A 54 -15.66 4.53 0.83
C TYR A 54 -15.51 5.55 -0.31
N GLU A 55 -14.62 6.53 -0.18
CA GLU A 55 -14.32 7.50 -1.23
C GLU A 55 -13.85 6.84 -2.52
N ALA A 56 -12.98 5.83 -2.40
CA ALA A 56 -12.52 5.04 -3.52
C ALA A 56 -13.71 4.35 -4.19
N ARG A 57 -14.65 3.75 -3.44
CA ARG A 57 -15.84 3.11 -4.00
C ARG A 57 -16.83 4.10 -4.62
N GLU A 58 -17.02 5.27 -4.05
CA GLU A 58 -17.92 6.28 -4.62
C GLU A 58 -17.35 6.86 -5.92
N THR A 59 -16.05 7.17 -5.91
CA THR A 59 -15.36 7.69 -7.11
C THR A 59 -15.17 6.59 -8.16
N LEU A 60 -14.92 5.36 -7.69
CA LEU A 60 -14.58 4.21 -8.53
C LEU A 60 -15.74 3.24 -8.84
N GLY A 61 -16.93 3.41 -8.28
CA GLY A 61 -17.98 2.39 -8.35
C GLY A 61 -17.50 0.98 -7.95
N SER A 62 -18.27 -0.03 -8.31
CA SER A 62 -18.08 -1.43 -7.87
C SER A 62 -17.26 -2.34 -8.81
N LYS A 63 -16.74 -1.85 -9.94
CA LYS A 63 -16.08 -2.68 -10.96
C LYS A 63 -14.56 -2.56 -10.96
N LEU A 64 -13.86 -3.68 -11.21
CA LEU A 64 -12.41 -3.73 -11.43
C LEU A 64 -11.99 -2.71 -12.49
N ARG A 65 -11.18 -1.74 -12.08
CA ARG A 65 -10.87 -0.58 -12.92
C ARG A 65 -9.57 -0.77 -13.70
N LYS A 66 -9.71 -0.66 -15.02
CA LYS A 66 -8.58 -0.50 -15.94
C LYS A 66 -7.91 0.85 -15.69
N ARG A 67 -6.60 0.92 -15.98
CA ARG A 67 -5.80 2.16 -15.89
C ARG A 67 -6.49 3.39 -16.50
N ASP A 68 -7.19 3.21 -17.62
CA ASP A 68 -7.82 4.32 -18.34
C ASP A 68 -8.92 5.01 -17.52
N GLN A 69 -9.65 4.25 -16.70
CA GLN A 69 -10.68 4.80 -15.82
C GLN A 69 -10.06 5.58 -14.66
N LEU A 70 -8.94 5.10 -14.12
CA LEU A 70 -8.17 5.81 -13.09
C LEU A 70 -7.65 7.15 -13.63
N ARG A 71 -7.15 7.17 -14.88
CA ARG A 71 -6.71 8.42 -15.54
C ARG A 71 -7.85 9.41 -15.74
N LYS A 72 -9.04 8.95 -16.14
CA LYS A 72 -10.23 9.82 -16.28
C LYS A 72 -10.63 10.46 -14.95
N VAL A 73 -10.63 9.69 -13.86
CA VAL A 73 -10.92 10.23 -12.52
C VAL A 73 -9.87 11.25 -12.10
N LEU A 74 -8.59 10.99 -12.40
CA LEU A 74 -7.51 11.91 -12.06
C LEU A 74 -7.65 13.25 -12.78
N THR A 75 -8.03 13.25 -14.06
CA THR A 75 -8.26 14.49 -14.81
C THR A 75 -9.43 15.27 -14.21
N SER A 76 -10.55 14.61 -13.90
CA SER A 76 -11.71 15.28 -13.30
C SER A 76 -11.46 15.80 -11.88
N SER A 77 -10.65 15.10 -11.09
CA SER A 77 -10.28 15.55 -9.73
C SER A 77 -9.39 16.80 -9.73
N ARG A 78 -8.56 17.00 -10.76
CA ARG A 78 -7.77 18.24 -10.90
C ARG A 78 -8.67 19.46 -11.08
N ASP A 79 -9.76 19.29 -11.83
CA ASP A 79 -10.71 20.37 -12.12
C ASP A 79 -11.63 20.65 -10.93
N ALA A 80 -11.98 19.63 -10.15
CA ALA A 80 -12.89 19.73 -9.00
C ALA A 80 -12.24 20.17 -7.68
N GLY A 81 -10.90 20.32 -7.62
CA GLY A 81 -10.19 20.73 -6.40
C GLY A 81 -10.26 19.74 -5.23
N THR A 82 -10.72 18.50 -5.46
CA THR A 82 -10.93 17.51 -4.40
C THR A 82 -9.60 16.99 -3.83
N ASN A 83 -9.44 17.09 -2.50
CA ASN A 83 -8.20 16.78 -1.79
C ASN A 83 -8.36 15.68 -0.74
N THR A 84 -8.93 14.56 -1.15
CA THR A 84 -9.15 13.42 -0.26
C THR A 84 -7.96 12.47 -0.23
N ILE A 85 -7.95 11.51 0.70
CA ILE A 85 -6.88 10.51 0.78
C ILE A 85 -6.84 9.69 -0.52
N PHE A 86 -8.00 9.30 -1.03
CA PHE A 86 -8.09 8.59 -2.29
C PHE A 86 -7.54 9.42 -3.46
N THR A 87 -7.92 10.69 -3.61
CA THR A 87 -7.43 11.52 -4.73
C THR A 87 -5.94 11.85 -4.61
N ARG A 88 -5.41 11.97 -3.38
CA ARG A 88 -3.96 12.06 -3.13
C ARG A 88 -3.23 10.79 -3.56
N GLY A 89 -3.76 9.62 -3.20
CA GLY A 89 -3.23 8.33 -3.64
C GLY A 89 -3.21 8.18 -5.15
N LEU A 90 -4.26 8.62 -5.84
CA LEU A 90 -4.34 8.61 -7.30
C LEU A 90 -3.29 9.55 -7.95
N LYS A 91 -3.11 10.75 -7.39
CA LYS A 91 -2.07 11.71 -7.82
C LYS A 91 -0.67 11.13 -7.60
N LEU A 92 -0.43 10.45 -6.48
CA LEU A 92 0.83 9.78 -6.19
C LEU A 92 1.09 8.65 -7.19
N GLY A 93 0.11 7.76 -7.41
CA GLY A 93 0.22 6.68 -8.39
C GLY A 93 0.56 7.17 -9.79
N ALA A 94 -0.06 8.27 -10.23
CA ALA A 94 0.27 8.87 -11.53
C ALA A 94 1.70 9.43 -11.60
N LYS A 95 2.22 10.01 -10.51
CA LYS A 95 3.64 10.43 -10.43
C LYS A 95 4.58 9.22 -10.45
N LEU A 96 4.22 8.13 -9.78
CA LEU A 96 4.99 6.89 -9.80
C LEU A 96 5.03 6.25 -11.20
N GLU A 97 3.96 6.38 -12.00
CA GLU A 97 3.94 5.93 -13.39
C GLU A 97 4.87 6.74 -14.31
N THR A 98 5.25 7.98 -13.95
CA THR A 98 6.21 8.76 -14.76
C THR A 98 7.68 8.41 -14.49
N ILE A 99 7.95 7.56 -13.49
CA ILE A 99 9.31 7.07 -13.22
C ILE A 99 9.68 6.10 -14.36
N ARG A 100 10.53 6.56 -15.27
CA ARG A 100 10.85 5.91 -16.56
C ARG A 100 11.47 4.52 -16.43
N GLU A 101 12.05 4.22 -15.27
CA GLU A 101 12.57 2.90 -14.94
C GLU A 101 11.55 2.14 -14.08
N GLY A 102 10.71 1.32 -14.71
CA GLY A 102 9.71 0.53 -13.99
C GLY A 102 10.32 -0.35 -12.90
N SER A 103 11.55 -0.83 -13.08
CA SER A 103 12.30 -1.56 -12.05
C SER A 103 12.65 -0.71 -10.84
N LEU A 104 13.00 0.57 -11.05
CA LEU A 104 13.31 1.50 -9.97
C LEU A 104 12.06 1.85 -9.16
N CYS A 105 10.94 2.10 -9.83
CA CYS A 105 9.66 2.38 -9.17
C CYS A 105 9.26 1.23 -8.23
N TRP A 106 9.32 -0.02 -8.70
CA TRP A 106 9.01 -1.18 -7.85
C TRP A 106 10.02 -1.42 -6.74
N THR A 107 11.30 -1.07 -6.96
CA THR A 107 12.32 -1.14 -5.91
C THR A 107 12.02 -0.15 -4.79
N LEU A 108 11.76 1.11 -5.13
CA LEU A 108 11.37 2.15 -4.17
C LEU A 108 10.10 1.78 -3.40
N MET A 109 9.08 1.23 -4.09
CA MET A 109 7.86 0.80 -3.44
C MET A 109 8.11 -0.39 -2.49
N ALA A 110 8.96 -1.34 -2.88
CA ALA A 110 9.29 -2.48 -2.03
C ALA A 110 10.05 -2.06 -0.78
N GLU A 111 11.04 -1.17 -0.93
CA GLU A 111 11.82 -0.62 0.18
C GLU A 111 10.93 0.20 1.12
N PHE A 112 10.09 1.09 0.58
CA PHE A 112 9.15 1.87 1.39
C PHE A 112 8.23 1.00 2.24
N TRP A 113 7.61 -0.04 1.65
CA TRP A 113 6.72 -0.92 2.42
C TRP A 113 7.47 -1.82 3.39
N LEU A 114 8.70 -2.24 3.06
CA LEU A 114 9.56 -2.97 3.99
C LEU A 114 9.93 -2.11 5.20
N GLU A 115 10.37 -0.88 4.98
CA GLU A 115 10.66 0.09 6.04
C GLU A 115 9.41 0.40 6.86
N THR A 116 8.24 0.49 6.23
CA THR A 116 6.96 0.67 6.94
C THR A 116 6.70 -0.49 7.89
N ILE A 117 6.88 -1.74 7.45
CA ILE A 117 6.72 -2.92 8.32
C ILE A 117 7.73 -2.92 9.45
N LEU A 118 9.01 -2.64 9.18
CA LEU A 118 10.03 -2.54 10.21
C LEU A 118 9.75 -1.43 11.22
N TYR A 119 9.13 -0.34 10.77
CA TYR A 119 8.71 0.75 11.63
C TYR A 119 7.50 0.39 12.50
N VAL A 120 6.52 -0.34 11.96
CA VAL A 120 5.30 -0.70 12.72
C VAL A 120 5.47 -1.95 13.58
N ALA A 121 6.49 -2.79 13.33
CA ALA A 121 6.71 -4.04 14.08
C ALA A 121 6.94 -3.82 15.59
N PRO A 122 7.75 -2.83 16.02
CA PRO A 122 7.82 -2.39 17.42
C PRO A 122 6.58 -1.54 17.72
N SER A 123 5.40 -2.17 17.79
CA SER A 123 4.17 -1.49 18.20
C SER A 123 4.25 -1.05 19.66
N ASP A 124 3.68 0.11 19.94
CA ASP A 124 3.53 0.65 21.30
C ASP A 124 2.45 -0.10 22.11
N ASN A 125 1.65 -0.95 21.45
CA ASN A 125 0.59 -1.73 22.06
C ASN A 125 1.01 -3.20 22.31
N ALA A 126 1.88 -3.40 23.30
CA ALA A 126 2.38 -4.72 23.68
C ALA A 126 1.26 -5.71 24.06
N THR A 127 0.16 -5.22 24.64
CA THR A 127 -1.00 -6.05 25.01
C THR A 127 -1.68 -6.63 23.77
N ALA A 128 -1.91 -5.82 22.73
CA ALA A 128 -2.50 -6.30 21.48
C ALA A 128 -1.59 -7.34 20.78
N HIS A 129 -0.28 -7.12 20.79
CA HIS A 129 0.69 -8.11 20.28
C HIS A 129 0.59 -9.44 21.04
N MET A 130 0.50 -9.40 22.36
CA MET A 130 0.37 -10.60 23.20
C MET A 130 -0.94 -11.35 22.95
N GLU A 131 -2.06 -10.64 22.83
CA GLU A 131 -3.36 -11.24 22.53
C GLU A 131 -3.39 -11.91 21.16
N ARG A 132 -2.78 -11.30 20.14
CA ARG A 132 -2.66 -11.88 18.80
C ARG A 132 -1.77 -13.12 18.81
N LEU A 133 -0.62 -13.08 19.50
CA LEU A 133 0.26 -14.24 19.67
C LEU A 133 -0.46 -15.42 20.33
N ALA A 134 -1.26 -15.18 21.35
CA ALA A 134 -2.04 -16.23 22.02
C ALA A 134 -3.07 -16.92 21.10
N ARG A 135 -3.45 -16.28 19.99
CA ARG A 135 -4.39 -16.79 18.97
C ARG A 135 -3.71 -17.36 17.73
N GLY A 136 -2.39 -17.57 17.78
CA GLY A 136 -1.60 -18.08 16.65
C GLY A 136 -0.69 -17.04 15.98
N GLY A 137 -0.75 -15.79 16.42
CA GLY A 137 0.10 -14.70 15.93
C GLY A 137 -0.33 -14.11 14.60
N GLU A 138 0.36 -13.04 14.22
CA GLU A 138 0.36 -12.42 12.90
C GLU A 138 1.81 -12.33 12.41
N PHE A 139 2.04 -12.11 11.10
CA PHE A 139 3.41 -11.89 10.61
C PHE A 139 4.13 -10.80 11.41
N LEU A 140 3.46 -9.66 11.64
CA LEU A 140 4.02 -8.53 12.39
C LEU A 140 4.39 -8.86 13.83
N THR A 141 3.73 -9.83 14.47
CA THR A 141 4.01 -10.18 15.87
C THR A 141 5.28 -11.03 16.04
N HIS A 142 5.89 -11.48 14.94
CA HIS A 142 7.08 -12.33 14.92
C HIS A 142 8.31 -11.66 14.30
N VAL A 143 8.16 -10.42 13.82
CA VAL A 143 9.25 -9.58 13.28
C VAL A 143 9.84 -8.76 14.41
#